data_AF-A0A5C8DRE4-F1
#
_entry.id   AF-A0A5C8DRE4-F1
#
_cell.length_a   1.000
_cell.length_b   1.000
_cell.length_c   1.000
_cell.angle_alpha   90.00
_cell.angle_beta   90.00
_cell.angle_gamma   90.00
#
_symmetry.space_group_name_H-M   'P 1'
#
loop_
_entity.id
_entity.type
_entity.pdbx_description
1 polymer ?
#
loop_
_entity_poly.entity_id
_entity_poly.type
_entity_poly.pdbx_seq_one_letter_code
_entity_poly.pdbx_strand_id
1 'polypeptide(L)'
;MKLPAKRIGVTTSITSIDEPIEVDFYYRTAHLYTIDQSTYYQLFPEPELDEELFAQKGIPVPPKKKRIRENGYLVIDYTYDMDPVDNHNQGAAKKRPELLTMHGIFSFFTNIPLTAFQFYSHHSRPTREHVCQPAKHKTLMKTENGDHSTDLQLLLNKLISLDTAKEQLIFSLLDRWRKALYLEKENEDGFLFTDEAILSCFHIWELLAKEFSKDYENTLQDKLDSFIEIFLTEDLFIREQQRASEQSRLRSVFTAGIAPSVGIKAKIFYLFKRLDLYNNKSHSLVERFLEFRNMIAHGRSSLYEPKAVFPLKPFFSLVRDEDEVESIKIATARTIAAFLGLKIWEVEWDYILRRELPTLLEVKRFIKDKIYEQLSITDFLMGKEAEVTPYVVTRYFLEKKISLSDYEVTLSNFLLTSKASAENVSAILYPAVILADSKNDLLSKKCREMVTFIRQKKWEEQFNYRDILKYLDYLNMTPKWYHSFLNDIPSKNNQL
;
A
#
# COMPACT_ATOMS: atom_id res chain seq x y z
N MET A 1 -5.18 14.31 57.86
CA MET A 1 -4.33 14.76 56.73
C MET A 1 -5.18 14.65 55.47
N LYS A 2 -5.65 15.76 54.88
CA LYS A 2 -6.42 15.71 53.62
C LYS A 2 -5.41 15.39 52.51
N LEU A 3 -5.64 14.31 51.75
CA LEU A 3 -4.89 14.06 50.52
C LEU A 3 -4.94 15.34 49.65
N PRO A 4 -3.82 15.80 49.08
CA PRO A 4 -3.83 16.96 48.21
C PRO A 4 -4.81 16.72 47.06
N ALA A 5 -5.64 17.72 46.75
CA ALA A 5 -6.59 17.63 45.65
C ALA A 5 -5.84 17.26 44.36
N LYS A 6 -6.30 16.20 43.69
CA LYS A 6 -5.71 15.70 42.44
C LYS A 6 -5.70 16.85 41.44
N ARG A 7 -4.51 17.27 41.01
CA ARG A 7 -4.34 18.34 40.03
C ARG A 7 -4.41 17.72 38.64
N ILE A 8 -5.29 18.23 37.78
CA ILE A 8 -5.43 17.75 36.40
C ILE A 8 -4.88 18.82 35.46
N GLY A 9 -4.07 18.41 34.49
CA GLY A 9 -3.62 19.23 33.38
C GLY A 9 -4.46 18.96 32.14
N VAL A 10 -4.66 19.97 31.31
CA VAL A 10 -5.18 19.83 29.94
C VAL A 10 -4.15 20.41 28.98
N THR A 11 -3.92 19.69 27.89
CA THR A 11 -3.13 20.18 26.76
C THR A 11 -3.97 20.13 25.50
N THR A 12 -3.94 21.24 24.77
CA THR A 12 -4.58 21.42 23.46
C THR A 12 -3.49 21.52 22.41
N SER A 13 -3.52 20.63 21.44
CA SER A 13 -2.62 20.61 20.29
C SER A 13 -3.42 20.93 19.03
N ILE A 14 -2.93 21.86 18.21
CA ILE A 14 -3.66 22.34 17.02
C ILE A 14 -2.79 22.21 15.78
N THR A 15 -3.33 21.67 14.70
CA THR A 15 -2.66 21.51 13.40
C THR A 15 -3.57 22.01 12.29
N SER A 16 -3.01 22.66 11.27
CA SER A 16 -3.79 23.04 10.07
C SER A 16 -4.05 21.81 9.20
N ILE A 17 -5.24 21.73 8.62
CA ILE A 17 -5.60 20.66 7.69
C ILE A 17 -5.49 21.18 6.26
N ASP A 18 -4.91 20.38 5.38
CA ASP A 18 -4.75 20.71 3.96
C ASP A 18 -5.93 20.22 3.11
N GLU A 19 -6.72 19.28 3.63
CA GLU A 19 -7.89 18.64 2.98
C GLU A 19 -9.19 18.86 3.80
N PRO A 20 -10.37 18.89 3.16
CA PRO A 20 -11.63 19.05 3.88
C PRO A 20 -12.00 17.77 4.64
N ILE A 21 -11.79 17.81 5.97
CA ILE A 21 -12.08 16.69 6.87
C ILE A 21 -13.01 17.20 7.97
N GLU A 22 -14.08 16.45 8.23
CA GLU A 22 -14.93 16.66 9.42
C GLU A 22 -14.70 15.48 10.37
N VAL A 23 -14.15 15.74 11.55
CA VAL A 23 -13.92 14.70 12.56
C VAL A 23 -14.35 15.20 13.93
N ASP A 24 -14.91 14.28 14.73
CA ASP A 24 -15.24 14.51 16.13
C ASP A 24 -15.35 13.17 16.88
N PHE A 25 -14.34 12.82 17.66
CA PHE A 25 -14.39 11.61 18.49
C PHE A 25 -13.54 11.69 19.76
N TYR A 26 -13.93 10.86 20.73
CA TYR A 26 -13.25 10.72 22.00
C TYR A 26 -12.53 9.38 22.08
N TYR A 27 -11.38 9.38 22.74
CA TYR A 27 -10.69 8.17 23.14
C TYR A 27 -10.08 8.39 24.53
N ARG A 28 -10.57 7.63 25.52
CA ARG A 28 -10.19 7.80 26.93
C ARG A 28 -10.35 9.25 27.37
N THR A 29 -9.25 9.90 27.76
CA THR A 29 -9.20 11.28 28.25
C THR A 29 -8.78 12.29 27.17
N ALA A 30 -8.93 11.92 25.90
CA ALA A 30 -8.62 12.74 24.74
C ALA A 30 -9.86 12.94 23.83
N HIS A 31 -9.92 14.09 23.18
CA HIS A 31 -10.94 14.50 22.22
C HIS A 31 -10.23 15.07 21.00
N LEU A 32 -10.56 14.55 19.81
CA LEU A 32 -10.06 15.04 18.54
C LEU A 32 -11.23 15.51 17.69
N TYR A 33 -11.13 16.75 17.22
CA TYR A 33 -12.19 17.39 16.45
C TYR A 33 -11.66 18.43 15.46
N THR A 34 -12.46 18.75 14.46
CA THR A 34 -12.19 19.85 13.51
C THR A 34 -12.91 21.12 13.88
N ILE A 35 -12.26 22.27 13.69
CA ILE A 35 -12.89 23.59 13.80
C ILE A 35 -12.56 24.43 12.57
N ASP A 36 -13.51 25.28 12.17
CA ASP A 36 -13.27 26.25 11.11
C ASP A 36 -12.35 27.40 11.58
N GLN A 37 -11.88 28.20 10.63
CA GLN A 37 -10.98 29.32 10.90
C GLN A 37 -11.61 30.39 11.81
N SER A 38 -12.91 30.65 11.70
CA SER A 38 -13.59 31.65 12.53
C SER A 38 -13.66 31.20 13.98
N THR A 39 -13.97 29.93 14.21
CA THR A 39 -14.00 29.27 15.52
C THR A 39 -12.61 29.24 16.14
N TYR A 40 -11.57 28.96 15.34
CA TYR A 40 -10.18 29.02 15.81
C TYR A 40 -9.81 30.39 16.38
N TYR A 41 -10.08 31.48 15.67
CA TYR A 41 -9.75 32.83 16.15
C TYR A 41 -10.60 33.28 17.35
N GLN A 42 -11.79 32.71 17.54
CA GLN A 42 -12.60 32.95 18.74
C GLN A 42 -12.01 32.23 19.98
N LEU A 43 -11.54 31.00 19.80
CA LEU A 43 -11.01 30.17 20.90
C LEU A 43 -9.55 30.51 21.24
N PHE A 44 -8.76 30.91 20.26
CA PHE A 44 -7.34 31.19 20.37
C PHE A 44 -7.03 32.59 19.79
N PRO A 45 -7.51 33.66 20.43
CA PRO A 45 -7.22 35.01 19.98
C PRO A 45 -5.70 35.23 19.98
N GLU A 46 -5.16 35.70 18.85
CA GLU A 46 -3.75 36.11 18.80
C GLU A 46 -3.53 37.20 19.86
N PRO A 47 -2.43 37.16 20.63
CA PRO A 47 -2.13 38.23 21.56
C PRO A 47 -2.11 39.55 20.80
N GLU A 48 -2.83 40.55 21.31
CA GLU A 48 -2.76 41.90 20.75
C GLU A 48 -1.29 42.34 20.81
N LEU A 49 -0.70 42.56 19.63
CA LEU A 49 0.61 43.20 19.55
C LEU A 49 0.45 44.57 20.18
N ASP A 50 1.20 44.83 21.24
CA ASP A 50 1.24 46.14 21.90
C ASP A 50 1.94 47.13 20.95
N GLU A 51 1.15 47.72 20.05
CA GLU A 51 1.62 48.65 19.03
C GLU A 51 2.35 49.85 19.66
N GLU A 52 2.00 50.25 20.89
CA GLU A 52 2.71 51.28 21.65
C GLU A 52 4.10 50.82 22.08
N LEU A 53 4.26 49.58 22.56
CA LEU A 53 5.56 49.03 22.95
C LEU A 53 6.51 48.87 21.75
N PHE A 54 5.99 48.46 20.58
CA PHE A 54 6.76 48.39 19.33
C PHE A 54 7.16 49.79 18.85
N ALA A 55 6.24 50.76 18.91
CA ALA A 55 6.50 52.16 18.57
C ALA A 55 7.56 52.79 19.49
N GLN A 56 7.49 52.55 20.81
CA GLN A 56 8.47 53.04 21.79
C GLN A 56 9.88 52.48 21.56
N LYS A 57 9.99 51.27 21.00
CA LYS A 57 11.27 50.62 20.67
C LYS A 57 11.77 50.91 19.25
N GLY A 58 11.02 51.68 18.45
CA GLY A 58 11.35 51.97 17.05
C GLY A 58 11.39 50.73 16.15
N ILE A 59 10.74 49.63 16.56
CA ILE A 59 10.69 48.38 15.82
C ILE A 59 9.44 48.40 14.94
N PRO A 60 9.54 48.23 13.61
CA PRO A 60 8.36 48.16 12.76
C PRO A 60 7.50 46.96 13.18
N VAL A 61 6.21 47.20 13.41
CA VAL A 61 5.23 46.16 13.73
C VAL A 61 5.18 45.19 12.54
N PRO A 62 5.46 43.89 12.74
CA PRO A 62 5.35 42.92 11.66
C PRO A 62 3.92 42.93 11.09
N PRO A 63 3.73 42.93 9.77
CA PRO A 63 2.38 42.84 9.21
C PRO A 63 1.72 41.56 9.69
N LYS A 64 0.52 41.66 10.29
CA LYS A 64 -0.33 40.52 10.64
C LYS A 64 -0.71 39.77 9.37
N LYS A 65 0.12 38.81 8.93
CA LYS A 65 -0.24 37.89 7.86
C LYS A 65 -1.26 36.91 8.42
N LYS A 66 -2.55 37.24 8.32
CA LYS A 66 -3.62 36.24 8.46
C LYS A 66 -3.42 35.22 7.35
N ARG A 67 -2.81 34.08 7.66
CA ARG A 67 -2.79 32.93 6.74
C ARG A 67 -4.22 32.40 6.69
N ILE A 68 -4.90 32.60 5.57
CA ILE A 68 -6.20 31.96 5.32
C ILE A 68 -5.94 30.46 5.20
N ARG A 69 -6.67 29.66 5.98
CA ARG A 69 -6.63 28.20 5.96
C ARG A 69 -8.02 27.71 5.58
N GLU A 70 -8.20 27.41 4.30
CA GLU A 70 -9.51 27.11 3.71
C GLU A 70 -10.21 25.91 4.37
N ASN A 71 -9.43 24.92 4.83
CA ASN A 71 -9.95 23.66 5.38
C ASN A 71 -9.94 23.59 6.93
N GLY A 72 -9.70 24.71 7.61
CA GLY A 72 -9.77 24.80 9.07
C GLY A 72 -8.61 24.14 9.81
N TYR A 73 -8.88 23.68 11.03
CA TYR A 73 -7.90 23.19 11.98
C TYR A 73 -8.34 21.89 12.66
N LEU A 74 -7.40 20.98 12.85
CA LEU A 74 -7.53 19.81 13.70
C LEU A 74 -7.11 20.17 15.12
N VAL A 75 -7.95 19.86 16.10
CA VAL A 75 -7.71 20.11 17.52
C VAL A 75 -7.69 18.77 18.26
N ILE A 76 -6.68 18.58 19.11
CA ILE A 76 -6.58 17.45 20.03
C ILE A 76 -6.48 17.99 21.44
N ASP A 77 -7.53 17.80 22.22
CA ASP A 77 -7.57 18.10 23.64
C ASP A 77 -7.33 16.82 24.43
N TYR A 78 -6.39 16.82 25.38
CA TYR A 78 -6.20 15.68 26.28
C TYR A 78 -5.89 16.12 27.70
N THR A 79 -6.35 15.32 28.67
CA THR A 79 -6.20 15.60 30.10
C THR A 79 -5.39 14.53 30.82
N TYR A 80 -4.66 14.91 31.86
CA TYR A 80 -3.77 14.00 32.58
C TYR A 80 -3.62 14.39 34.05
N ASP A 81 -3.32 13.39 34.88
CA ASP A 81 -3.03 13.60 36.28
C ASP A 81 -1.63 14.22 36.44
N MET A 82 -1.57 15.38 37.10
CA MET A 82 -0.33 16.06 37.44
C MET A 82 0.16 15.58 38.80
N ASP A 83 1.39 15.06 38.83
CA ASP A 83 2.08 14.79 40.07
C ASP A 83 2.54 16.12 40.70
N PRO A 84 2.76 16.18 42.02
CA PRO A 84 3.19 17.42 42.69
C PRO A 84 4.48 18.03 42.12
N VAL A 85 5.31 17.21 41.47
CA VAL A 85 6.59 17.59 40.85
C VAL A 85 6.44 18.03 39.39
N ASP A 86 5.28 17.80 38.77
CA ASP A 86 5.07 18.11 37.36
C ASP A 86 4.74 19.58 37.14
N ASN A 87 5.20 20.09 36.00
CA ASN A 87 4.66 21.31 35.42
C ASN A 87 3.59 20.98 34.36
N HIS A 88 2.83 21.99 33.94
CA HIS A 88 1.78 21.85 32.91
C HIS A 88 2.32 21.48 31.51
N ASN A 89 3.64 21.46 31.31
CA ASN A 89 4.24 21.05 30.03
C ASN A 89 4.57 19.56 29.97
N GLN A 90 4.45 18.82 31.08
CA GLN A 90 4.66 17.36 31.14
C GLN A 90 3.55 16.54 30.46
N GLY A 91 2.44 17.18 30.07
CA GLY A 91 1.29 16.50 29.45
C GLY A 91 1.65 15.67 28.24
N ALA A 92 2.47 16.23 27.35
CA ALA A 92 2.90 15.56 26.13
C ALA A 92 3.70 14.27 26.40
N ALA A 93 4.46 14.22 27.50
CA ALA A 93 5.18 13.02 27.92
C ALA A 93 4.23 12.00 28.56
N LYS A 94 3.39 12.45 29.50
CA LYS A 94 2.46 11.58 30.25
C LYS A 94 1.39 10.92 29.39
N LYS A 95 0.92 11.61 28.35
CA LYS A 95 -0.13 11.14 27.45
C LYS A 95 0.36 10.83 26.05
N ARG A 96 1.68 10.71 25.87
CA ARG A 96 2.28 10.33 24.59
C ARG A 96 1.64 9.10 23.95
N PRO A 97 1.40 8.00 24.69
CA PRO A 97 0.80 6.81 24.08
C PRO A 97 -0.63 7.07 23.56
N GLU A 98 -1.47 7.75 24.33
CA GLU A 98 -2.83 8.11 23.91
C GLU A 98 -2.83 9.03 22.69
N LEU A 99 -1.93 10.02 22.66
CA LEU A 99 -1.78 10.92 21.52
C LEU A 99 -1.33 10.17 20.26
N LEU A 100 -0.38 9.23 20.38
CA LEU A 100 0.06 8.40 19.26
C LEU A 100 -1.07 7.50 18.75
N THR A 101 -1.89 6.95 19.65
CA THR A 101 -3.10 6.21 19.27
C THR A 101 -4.07 7.09 18.49
N MET A 102 -4.37 8.30 18.97
CA MET A 102 -5.26 9.24 18.27
C MET A 102 -4.76 9.56 16.87
N HIS A 103 -3.46 9.81 16.73
CA HIS A 103 -2.85 10.04 15.43
C HIS A 103 -2.95 8.81 14.53
N GLY A 104 -2.72 7.60 15.08
CA GLY A 104 -2.85 6.34 14.34
C GLY A 104 -4.27 6.13 13.82
N ILE A 105 -5.27 6.35 14.66
CA ILE A 105 -6.69 6.29 14.28
C ILE A 105 -6.99 7.31 13.18
N PHE A 106 -6.69 8.60 13.42
CA PHE A 106 -6.94 9.64 12.44
C PHE A 106 -6.26 9.35 11.09
N SER A 107 -4.98 8.99 11.12
CA SER A 107 -4.23 8.71 9.89
C SER A 107 -4.86 7.54 9.13
N PHE A 108 -5.31 6.49 9.83
CA PHE A 108 -5.93 5.32 9.21
C PHE A 108 -7.23 5.61 8.46
N PHE A 109 -7.99 6.62 8.90
CA PHE A 109 -9.22 7.03 8.24
C PHE A 109 -9.04 8.09 7.16
N THR A 110 -7.92 8.82 7.20
CA THR A 110 -7.71 10.00 6.35
C THR A 110 -6.59 9.81 5.33
N ASN A 111 -5.77 8.77 5.47
CA ASN A 111 -4.52 8.59 4.70
C ASN A 111 -3.47 9.70 4.95
N ILE A 112 -3.64 10.53 5.97
CA ILE A 112 -2.74 11.65 6.27
C ILE A 112 -1.85 11.30 7.47
N PRO A 113 -0.51 11.29 7.34
CA PRO A 113 0.38 10.98 8.45
C PRO A 113 0.48 12.15 9.44
N LEU A 114 -0.20 12.05 10.58
CA LEU A 114 -0.01 13.00 11.68
C LEU A 114 1.20 12.64 12.54
N THR A 115 2.21 13.51 12.57
CA THR A 115 3.31 13.42 13.53
C THR A 115 3.06 14.26 14.77
N ALA A 116 3.81 14.01 15.83
CA ALA A 116 3.67 14.76 17.08
C ALA A 116 4.44 16.07 17.12
N PHE A 117 5.07 16.45 16.00
CA PHE A 117 5.89 17.65 15.90
C PHE A 117 5.26 18.69 14.97
N GLN A 118 4.23 18.32 14.19
CA GLN A 118 3.55 19.17 13.21
C GLN A 118 2.37 19.94 13.81
N PHE A 119 2.57 20.57 14.97
CA PHE A 119 1.52 21.36 15.60
C PHE A 119 1.79 22.86 15.40
N TYR A 120 0.77 23.57 14.94
CA TYR A 120 0.75 25.02 14.79
C TYR A 120 0.81 25.73 16.13
N SER A 121 0.07 25.23 17.13
CA SER A 121 0.10 25.77 18.49
C SER A 121 -0.14 24.69 19.53
N HIS A 122 0.37 24.96 20.74
CA HIS A 122 0.20 24.14 21.93
C HIS A 122 -0.18 25.01 23.11
N HIS A 123 -1.24 24.63 23.80
CA HIS A 123 -1.70 25.31 25.00
C HIS A 123 -1.84 24.32 26.13
N SER A 124 -1.18 24.58 27.26
CA SER A 124 -1.28 23.75 28.45
C SER A 124 -1.77 24.58 29.63
N ARG A 125 -2.78 24.08 30.34
CA ARG A 125 -3.34 24.76 31.52
C ARG A 125 -3.85 23.75 32.54
N PRO A 126 -3.93 24.12 33.84
CA PRO A 126 -4.61 23.30 34.82
C PRO A 126 -6.13 23.28 34.55
N THR A 127 -6.77 22.14 34.82
CA THR A 127 -8.22 21.97 34.79
C THR A 127 -8.68 21.22 36.05
N ARG A 128 -10.00 21.19 36.28
CA ARG A 128 -10.63 20.48 37.41
C ARG A 128 -11.18 19.11 37.02
N GLU A 129 -11.38 18.87 35.73
CA GLU A 129 -12.06 17.69 35.22
C GLU A 129 -11.31 17.13 34.01
N HIS A 130 -11.37 15.80 33.87
CA HIS A 130 -10.90 15.14 32.66
C HIS A 130 -11.84 15.42 31.50
N VAL A 131 -11.27 15.46 30.29
CA VAL A 131 -12.04 15.39 29.06
C VAL A 131 -12.78 14.06 29.04
N CYS A 132 -14.09 14.12 28.93
CA CYS A 132 -14.99 12.97 28.95
C CYS A 132 -15.97 13.06 27.79
N GLN A 133 -16.25 11.93 27.15
CA GLN A 133 -17.26 11.85 26.10
C GLN A 133 -18.66 12.17 26.67
N PRO A 134 -19.40 13.11 26.07
CA PRO A 134 -20.80 13.35 26.43
C PRO A 134 -21.68 12.11 26.19
N ALA A 135 -22.67 11.88 27.05
CA ALA A 135 -23.54 10.69 26.98
C ALA A 135 -24.31 10.53 25.65
N LYS A 136 -24.53 11.62 24.91
CA LYS A 136 -25.22 11.63 23.60
C LYS A 136 -24.27 11.97 22.44
N HIS A 137 -22.96 11.85 22.65
CA HIS A 137 -21.98 12.16 21.62
C HIS A 137 -22.13 11.26 20.39
N LYS A 138 -22.05 11.85 19.21
CA LYS A 138 -21.99 11.11 17.95
C LYS A 138 -20.58 11.20 17.40
N THR A 139 -19.93 10.05 17.26
CA THR A 139 -18.67 9.93 16.56
C THR A 139 -18.82 10.39 15.11
N LEU A 140 -17.91 11.23 14.65
CA LEU A 140 -17.89 11.76 13.28
C LEU A 140 -16.52 11.52 12.65
N MET A 141 -16.51 11.03 11.41
CA MET A 141 -15.35 10.97 10.53
C MET A 141 -15.82 11.01 9.09
N LYS A 142 -15.68 12.17 8.44
CA LYS A 142 -15.97 12.34 7.02
C LYS A 142 -14.75 12.93 6.32
N THR A 143 -14.48 12.38 5.15
CA THR A 143 -13.45 12.81 4.23
C THR A 143 -14.07 13.02 2.85
N GLU A 144 -13.28 13.45 1.86
CA GLU A 144 -13.73 13.48 0.47
C GLU A 144 -14.18 12.10 -0.04
N ASN A 145 -13.61 11.03 0.51
CA ASN A 145 -13.88 9.65 0.12
C ASN A 145 -15.14 9.06 0.77
N GLY A 146 -15.79 9.79 1.68
CA GLY A 146 -17.09 9.43 2.24
C GLY A 146 -17.19 9.57 3.76
N ASP A 147 -18.28 9.00 4.30
CA ASP A 147 -18.57 8.98 5.73
C ASP A 147 -18.09 7.65 6.35
N HIS A 148 -17.05 7.73 7.17
CA HIS A 148 -16.45 6.60 7.88
C HIS A 148 -16.81 6.56 9.37
N SER A 149 -17.79 7.35 9.80
CA SER A 149 -18.17 7.50 11.22
C SER A 149 -18.58 6.15 11.86
N THR A 150 -19.23 5.28 11.09
CA THR A 150 -19.65 3.95 11.57
C THR A 150 -18.45 3.04 11.84
N ASP A 151 -17.47 3.01 10.93
CA ASP A 151 -16.26 2.22 11.10
C ASP A 151 -15.38 2.77 12.23
N LEU A 152 -15.29 4.10 12.37
CA LEU A 152 -14.61 4.72 13.49
C LEU A 152 -15.27 4.33 14.82
N GLN A 153 -16.61 4.38 14.90
CA GLN A 153 -17.33 3.96 16.10
C GLN A 153 -17.07 2.48 16.43
N LEU A 154 -17.06 1.60 15.42
CA LEU A 154 -16.75 0.19 15.59
C LEU A 154 -15.31 -0.03 16.11
N LEU A 155 -14.33 0.69 15.57
CA LEU A 155 -12.95 0.66 16.05
C LEU A 155 -12.85 1.10 17.51
N LEU A 156 -13.45 2.25 17.86
CA LEU A 156 -13.41 2.79 19.22
C LEU A 156 -14.05 1.81 20.23
N ASN A 157 -15.19 1.22 19.88
CA ASN A 157 -15.85 0.20 20.69
C ASN A 157 -14.94 -1.02 20.89
N LYS A 158 -14.25 -1.48 19.85
CA LYS A 158 -13.28 -2.57 19.94
C LYS A 158 -12.13 -2.21 20.88
N LEU A 159 -11.52 -1.05 20.72
CA LEU A 159 -10.40 -0.60 21.57
C LEU A 159 -10.78 -0.53 23.06
N ILE A 160 -12.03 -0.17 23.38
CA ILE A 160 -12.52 -0.12 24.76
C ILE A 160 -12.84 -1.53 25.32
N SER A 161 -13.27 -2.46 24.47
CA SER A 161 -13.78 -3.79 24.87
C SER A 161 -12.72 -4.90 24.91
N LEU A 162 -11.57 -4.70 24.27
CA LEU A 162 -10.55 -5.72 24.09
C LEU A 162 -9.64 -5.88 25.31
N ASP A 163 -9.03 -7.06 25.43
CA ASP A 163 -7.92 -7.25 26.37
C ASP A 163 -6.73 -6.35 26.01
N THR A 164 -5.88 -6.08 27.00
CA THR A 164 -4.72 -5.18 26.84
C THR A 164 -3.75 -5.64 25.76
N ALA A 165 -3.63 -6.94 25.50
CA ALA A 165 -2.71 -7.47 24.50
C ALA A 165 -3.20 -7.16 23.06
N LYS A 166 -4.49 -7.38 22.80
CA LYS A 166 -5.12 -7.03 21.51
C LYS A 166 -5.17 -5.53 21.29
N GLU A 167 -5.42 -4.76 22.33
CA GLU A 167 -5.35 -3.31 22.27
C GLU A 167 -3.94 -2.83 21.82
N GLN A 168 -2.89 -3.37 22.45
CA GLN A 168 -1.49 -3.07 22.10
C GLN A 168 -1.14 -3.51 20.66
N LEU A 169 -1.67 -4.65 20.22
CA LEU A 169 -1.53 -5.08 18.84
C LEU A 169 -2.13 -4.05 17.89
N ILE A 170 -3.38 -3.61 18.11
CA ILE A 170 -4.04 -2.65 17.22
C ILE A 170 -3.24 -1.36 17.14
N PHE A 171 -2.74 -0.83 18.26
CA PHE A 171 -1.86 0.35 18.23
C PHE A 171 -0.58 0.10 17.47
N SER A 172 0.02 -1.07 17.64
CA SER A 172 1.23 -1.45 16.91
C SER A 172 1.01 -1.50 15.40
N LEU A 173 -0.17 -1.95 14.95
CA LEU A 173 -0.57 -1.99 13.53
C LEU A 173 -0.80 -0.57 12.98
N LEU A 174 -1.63 0.23 13.66
CA LEU A 174 -1.93 1.60 13.24
C LEU A 174 -0.69 2.48 13.23
N ASP A 175 0.22 2.32 14.20
CA ASP A 175 1.47 3.09 14.27
C ASP A 175 2.44 2.73 13.13
N ARG A 176 2.59 1.44 12.80
CA ARG A 176 3.41 0.99 11.66
C ARG A 176 2.86 1.47 10.33
N TRP A 177 1.55 1.42 10.18
CA TRP A 177 0.90 1.89 8.97
C TRP A 177 1.05 3.42 8.82
N ARG A 178 0.82 4.18 9.90
CA ARG A 178 1.09 5.63 9.93
C ARG A 178 2.56 5.96 9.69
N LYS A 179 3.50 5.16 10.19
CA LYS A 179 4.93 5.30 9.89
C LYS A 179 5.21 5.10 8.41
N ALA A 180 4.58 4.11 7.77
CA ALA A 180 4.71 3.91 6.34
C ALA A 180 4.20 5.12 5.55
N LEU A 181 3.04 5.67 5.92
CA LEU A 181 2.52 6.91 5.33
C LEU A 181 3.48 8.10 5.49
N TYR A 182 4.06 8.25 6.67
CA TYR A 182 5.01 9.34 6.92
C TYR A 182 6.25 9.20 6.03
N LEU A 183 6.79 7.98 5.93
CA LEU A 183 7.95 7.70 5.09
C LEU A 183 7.64 7.92 3.60
N GLU A 184 6.43 7.55 3.15
CA GLU A 184 5.94 7.80 1.80
C GLU A 184 5.80 9.29 1.51
N LYS A 185 5.23 10.07 2.44
CA LYS A 185 5.10 11.53 2.28
C LYS A 185 6.46 12.24 2.23
N GLU A 186 7.41 11.82 3.05
CA GLU A 186 8.79 12.32 2.98
C GLU A 186 9.55 11.80 1.75
N ASN A 187 8.96 10.87 0.99
CA ASN A 187 9.53 10.27 -0.21
C ASN A 187 9.24 11.04 -1.50
N GLU A 188 8.39 12.07 -1.47
CA GLU A 188 7.68 12.69 -2.63
C GLU A 188 8.55 13.18 -3.81
N ASP A 189 9.88 13.16 -3.72
CA ASP A 189 10.79 13.41 -4.85
C ASP A 189 12.07 12.53 -4.83
N GLY A 190 12.22 11.67 -3.82
CA GLY A 190 13.52 11.20 -3.36
C GLY A 190 13.74 9.70 -3.38
N PHE A 191 12.70 8.87 -3.48
CA PHE A 191 12.78 7.40 -3.35
C PHE A 191 13.56 6.88 -2.12
N LEU A 192 13.89 7.76 -1.18
CA LEU A 192 14.84 7.56 -0.09
C LEU A 192 14.33 6.55 0.94
N PHE A 193 13.03 6.55 1.20
CA PHE A 193 12.41 5.75 2.26
C PHE A 193 11.50 4.64 1.72
N THR A 194 11.60 4.34 0.43
CA THR A 194 10.74 3.37 -0.26
C THR A 194 10.85 1.98 0.38
N ASP A 195 12.07 1.53 0.64
CA ASP A 195 12.34 0.21 1.22
C ASP A 195 11.83 0.15 2.67
N GLU A 196 12.03 1.20 3.46
CA GLU A 196 11.56 1.32 4.84
C GLU A 196 10.03 1.38 4.93
N ALA A 197 9.36 2.06 3.99
CA ALA A 197 7.91 2.12 3.90
C ALA A 197 7.34 0.72 3.62
N ILE A 198 7.90 0.01 2.63
CA ILE A 198 7.51 -1.38 2.32
C ILE A 198 7.76 -2.31 3.52
N LEU A 199 8.90 -2.19 4.20
CA LEU A 199 9.17 -3.00 5.39
C LEU A 199 8.19 -2.70 6.53
N SER A 200 7.84 -1.43 6.74
CA SER A 200 6.86 -1.02 7.75
C SER A 200 5.50 -1.64 7.47
N CYS A 201 5.06 -1.61 6.21
CA CYS A 201 3.85 -2.27 5.73
C CYS A 201 3.94 -3.80 5.90
N PHE A 202 5.03 -4.44 5.46
CA PHE A 202 5.17 -5.89 5.53
C PHE A 202 5.14 -6.41 6.97
N HIS A 203 5.70 -5.64 7.91
CA HIS A 203 5.70 -6.01 9.32
C HIS A 203 4.28 -6.03 9.94
N ILE A 204 3.31 -5.33 9.35
CA ILE A 204 1.88 -5.44 9.71
C ILE A 204 1.37 -6.86 9.41
N TRP A 205 1.67 -7.39 8.23
CA TRP A 205 1.32 -8.78 7.89
C TRP A 205 2.03 -9.79 8.78
N GLU A 206 3.30 -9.58 9.13
CA GLU A 206 4.01 -10.48 10.04
C GLU A 206 3.35 -10.52 11.43
N LEU A 207 2.96 -9.36 11.97
CA LEU A 207 2.27 -9.27 13.26
C LEU A 207 0.90 -9.93 13.21
N LEU A 208 0.08 -9.63 12.20
CA LEU A 208 -1.24 -10.24 12.06
C LEU A 208 -1.14 -11.75 11.83
N ALA A 209 -0.22 -12.22 10.99
CA ALA A 209 -0.02 -13.65 10.76
C ALA A 209 0.43 -14.39 12.03
N LYS A 210 1.10 -13.71 12.97
CA LYS A 210 1.45 -14.26 14.28
C LYS A 210 0.20 -14.53 15.13
N GLU A 211 -0.80 -13.65 15.11
CA GLU A 211 -2.07 -13.84 15.84
C GLU A 211 -2.82 -15.10 15.37
N PHE A 212 -2.78 -15.39 14.07
CA PHE A 212 -3.41 -16.59 13.50
C PHE A 212 -2.49 -17.82 13.49
N SER A 213 -1.27 -17.75 14.01
CA SER A 213 -0.30 -18.85 13.92
C SER A 213 -0.78 -20.11 14.64
N LYS A 214 -1.34 -19.97 15.85
CA LYS A 214 -1.84 -21.12 16.60
C LYS A 214 -3.06 -21.76 15.92
N ASP A 215 -3.97 -20.93 15.40
CA ASP A 215 -5.14 -21.37 14.61
C ASP A 215 -4.69 -22.13 13.35
N TYR A 216 -3.66 -21.61 12.67
CA TYR A 216 -3.07 -22.26 11.51
C TYR A 216 -2.43 -23.61 11.86
N GLU A 217 -1.62 -23.65 12.91
CA GLU A 217 -0.93 -24.86 13.36
C GLU A 217 -1.93 -25.95 13.75
N ASN A 218 -3.01 -25.60 14.46
CA ASN A 218 -4.11 -26.52 14.77
C ASN A 218 -4.81 -27.01 13.50
N THR A 219 -5.21 -26.10 12.60
CA THR A 219 -5.86 -26.46 11.34
C THR A 219 -5.00 -27.41 10.49
N LEU A 220 -3.68 -27.20 10.50
CA LEU A 220 -2.73 -28.04 9.78
C LEU A 220 -2.63 -29.43 10.40
N GLN A 221 -2.61 -29.52 11.74
CA GLN A 221 -2.61 -30.79 12.46
C GLN A 221 -3.91 -31.57 12.21
N ASP A 222 -5.07 -30.91 12.24
CA ASP A 222 -6.36 -31.55 11.98
C ASP A 222 -6.44 -32.13 10.56
N LYS A 223 -5.96 -31.37 9.56
CA LYS A 223 -5.88 -31.84 8.17
C LYS A 223 -4.90 -32.99 8.00
N LEU A 224 -3.78 -32.95 8.71
CA LEU A 224 -2.80 -34.02 8.68
C LEU A 224 -3.36 -35.29 9.31
N ASP A 225 -3.99 -35.17 10.47
CA ASP A 225 -4.61 -36.30 11.18
C ASP A 225 -5.71 -36.94 10.31
N SER A 226 -6.55 -36.14 9.65
CA SER A 226 -7.56 -36.61 8.70
C SER A 226 -6.94 -37.30 7.48
N PHE A 227 -5.88 -36.73 6.88
CA PHE A 227 -5.18 -37.36 5.76
C PHE A 227 -4.57 -38.72 6.15
N ILE A 228 -3.92 -38.79 7.31
CA ILE A 228 -3.31 -40.03 7.80
C ILE A 228 -4.40 -41.09 8.06
N GLU A 229 -5.53 -40.68 8.63
CA GLU A 229 -6.65 -41.59 8.86
C GLU A 229 -7.14 -42.21 7.56
N ILE A 230 -7.48 -41.37 6.56
CA ILE A 230 -7.92 -41.82 5.23
C ILE A 230 -6.89 -42.76 4.60
N PHE A 231 -5.62 -42.36 4.60
CA PHE A 231 -4.54 -43.16 4.01
C PHE A 231 -4.40 -44.54 4.69
N LEU A 232 -4.54 -44.59 6.01
CA LEU A 232 -4.46 -45.86 6.75
C LEU A 232 -5.68 -46.74 6.52
N THR A 233 -6.88 -46.17 6.38
CA THR A 233 -8.14 -46.94 6.27
C THR A 233 -8.50 -47.32 4.84
N GLU A 234 -8.34 -46.40 3.89
CA GLU A 234 -8.83 -46.53 2.52
C GLU A 234 -7.76 -47.04 1.55
N ASP A 235 -6.49 -46.69 1.77
CA ASP A 235 -5.41 -47.07 0.87
C ASP A 235 -4.58 -48.25 1.39
N LEU A 236 -4.26 -48.25 2.69
CA LEU A 236 -3.46 -49.31 3.33
C LEU A 236 -4.28 -50.38 4.04
N PHE A 237 -5.59 -50.18 4.18
CA PHE A 237 -6.54 -51.13 4.80
C PHE A 237 -6.06 -51.67 6.17
N ILE A 238 -5.43 -50.82 6.98
CA ILE A 238 -4.85 -51.21 8.27
C ILE A 238 -5.96 -51.55 9.27
N ARG A 239 -5.76 -52.67 9.98
CA ARG A 239 -6.68 -53.14 11.02
C ARG A 239 -6.74 -52.14 12.19
N GLU A 240 -7.91 -52.00 12.78
CA GLU A 240 -8.19 -51.05 13.86
C GLU A 240 -7.21 -51.17 15.04
N GLN A 241 -6.81 -52.39 15.39
CA GLN A 241 -5.85 -52.70 16.46
C GLN A 241 -4.43 -52.16 16.21
N GLN A 242 -4.04 -51.96 14.95
CA GLN A 242 -2.72 -51.42 14.56
C GLN A 242 -2.77 -49.93 14.20
N ARG A 243 -3.97 -49.35 14.11
CA ARG A 243 -4.19 -48.00 13.59
C ARG A 243 -3.54 -46.93 14.47
N ALA A 244 -3.68 -47.03 15.79
CA ALA A 244 -3.14 -46.03 16.72
C ALA A 244 -1.60 -45.94 16.69
N SER A 245 -0.91 -47.09 16.58
CA SER A 245 0.56 -47.11 16.48
C SER A 245 1.06 -46.58 15.14
N GLU A 246 0.41 -46.97 14.04
CA GLU A 246 0.77 -46.49 12.70
C GLU A 246 0.45 -45.00 12.51
N GLN A 247 -0.66 -44.52 13.06
CA GLN A 247 -1.03 -43.11 13.03
C GLN A 247 0.00 -42.25 13.77
N SER A 248 0.44 -42.67 14.96
CA SER A 248 1.50 -41.98 15.71
C SER A 248 2.83 -41.94 14.93
N ARG A 249 3.21 -43.07 14.32
CA ARG A 249 4.42 -43.17 13.49
C ARG A 249 4.35 -42.23 12.29
N LEU A 250 3.29 -42.29 11.49
CA LEU A 250 3.11 -41.44 10.32
C LEU A 250 3.03 -39.96 10.69
N ARG A 251 2.32 -39.62 11.76
CA ARG A 251 2.22 -38.25 12.25
C ARG A 251 3.60 -37.67 12.58
N SER A 252 4.48 -38.46 13.22
CA SER A 252 5.84 -38.01 13.53
C SER A 252 6.65 -37.70 12.26
N VAL A 253 6.53 -38.56 11.24
CA VAL A 253 7.24 -38.42 9.96
C VAL A 253 6.73 -37.21 9.18
N PHE A 254 5.41 -37.06 9.05
CA PHE A 254 4.83 -35.93 8.34
C PHE A 254 5.07 -34.61 9.07
N THR A 255 4.97 -34.57 10.40
CA THR A 255 5.25 -33.36 11.17
C THR A 255 6.71 -32.93 11.01
N ALA A 256 7.65 -33.87 11.02
CA ALA A 256 9.07 -33.59 10.78
C ALA A 256 9.32 -33.02 9.37
N GLY A 257 8.60 -33.47 8.36
CA GLY A 257 8.70 -32.95 6.99
C GLY A 257 7.97 -31.62 6.76
N ILE A 258 6.85 -31.40 7.43
CA ILE A 258 6.00 -30.21 7.25
C ILE A 258 6.49 -29.03 8.07
N ALA A 259 6.99 -29.25 9.29
CA ALA A 259 7.39 -28.16 10.20
C ALA A 259 8.40 -27.16 9.57
N PRO A 260 9.43 -27.59 8.81
CA PRO A 260 10.32 -26.67 8.10
C PRO A 260 9.63 -25.83 7.02
N SER A 261 8.50 -26.31 6.48
CA SER A 261 7.74 -25.66 5.41
C SER A 261 6.75 -24.61 5.94
N VAL A 262 6.49 -24.57 7.25
CA VAL A 262 5.61 -23.59 7.91
C VAL A 262 6.35 -22.29 8.16
N GLY A 263 6.73 -21.62 7.06
CA GLY A 263 7.35 -20.30 7.08
C GLY A 263 6.34 -19.15 7.18
N ILE A 264 6.86 -17.92 7.25
CA ILE A 264 6.07 -16.70 7.26
C ILE A 264 5.11 -16.59 6.07
N LYS A 265 5.55 -17.04 4.88
CA LYS A 265 4.74 -17.09 3.66
C LYS A 265 3.42 -17.85 3.86
N ALA A 266 3.49 -19.06 4.43
CA ALA A 266 2.31 -19.88 4.66
C ALA A 266 1.35 -19.23 5.68
N LYS A 267 1.91 -18.61 6.72
CA LYS A 267 1.14 -17.91 7.76
C LYS A 267 0.42 -16.67 7.21
N ILE A 268 1.06 -15.89 6.33
CA ILE A 268 0.42 -14.75 5.65
C ILE A 268 -0.72 -15.22 4.73
N PHE A 269 -0.53 -16.27 3.94
CA PHE A 269 -1.63 -16.79 3.12
C PHE A 269 -2.78 -17.34 3.95
N TYR A 270 -2.49 -17.98 5.08
CA TYR A 270 -3.53 -18.40 6.00
C TYR A 270 -4.28 -17.20 6.57
N LEU A 271 -3.59 -16.15 7.01
CA LEU A 271 -4.20 -14.88 7.43
C LEU A 271 -5.17 -14.34 6.36
N PHE A 272 -4.72 -14.22 5.10
CA PHE A 272 -5.56 -13.73 4.01
C PHE A 272 -6.79 -14.61 3.79
N LYS A 273 -6.66 -15.94 3.91
CA LYS A 273 -7.80 -16.87 3.83
C LYS A 273 -8.77 -16.68 4.99
N ARG A 274 -8.28 -16.46 6.21
CA ARG A 274 -9.12 -16.26 7.40
C ARG A 274 -9.87 -14.92 7.37
N LEU A 275 -9.33 -13.93 6.69
CA LEU A 275 -9.94 -12.61 6.51
C LEU A 275 -10.77 -12.48 5.23
N ASP A 276 -10.95 -13.56 4.46
CA ASP A 276 -11.65 -13.56 3.17
C ASP A 276 -11.04 -12.58 2.13
N LEU A 277 -9.72 -12.41 2.18
CA LEU A 277 -8.95 -11.56 1.26
C LEU A 277 -8.16 -12.38 0.23
N TYR A 278 -8.20 -13.72 0.31
CA TYR A 278 -7.39 -14.59 -0.55
C TYR A 278 -8.06 -14.89 -1.89
N ASN A 279 -7.42 -14.48 -2.99
CA ASN A 279 -7.72 -14.89 -4.36
C ASN A 279 -6.42 -15.01 -5.18
N ASN A 280 -6.51 -15.36 -6.47
CA ASN A 280 -5.34 -15.55 -7.33
C ASN A 280 -4.48 -14.27 -7.45
N LYS A 281 -5.12 -13.10 -7.52
CA LYS A 281 -4.44 -11.81 -7.65
C LYS A 281 -3.77 -11.38 -6.34
N SER A 282 -4.49 -11.49 -5.23
CA SER A 282 -3.92 -11.22 -3.90
C SER A 282 -2.78 -12.19 -3.58
N HIS A 283 -2.84 -13.43 -4.08
CA HIS A 283 -1.74 -14.38 -3.98
C HIS A 283 -0.48 -13.86 -4.67
N SER A 284 -0.60 -13.44 -5.94
CA SER A 284 0.52 -12.85 -6.69
C SER A 284 1.08 -11.59 -6.03
N LEU A 285 0.20 -10.71 -5.53
CA LEU A 285 0.59 -9.50 -4.82
C LEU A 285 1.42 -9.83 -3.55
N VAL A 286 0.96 -10.78 -2.72
CA VAL A 286 1.69 -11.22 -1.52
C VAL A 286 3.03 -11.89 -1.87
N GLU A 287 3.09 -12.70 -2.92
CA GLU A 287 4.37 -13.29 -3.37
C GLU A 287 5.38 -12.22 -3.80
N ARG A 288 4.93 -11.21 -4.54
CA ARG A 288 5.78 -10.09 -4.98
C ARG A 288 6.38 -9.34 -3.78
N PHE A 289 5.57 -9.04 -2.76
CA PHE A 289 6.08 -8.34 -1.56
C PHE A 289 6.93 -9.22 -0.63
N LEU A 290 6.70 -10.54 -0.61
CA LEU A 290 7.61 -11.49 0.04
C LEU A 290 8.99 -11.50 -0.62
N GLU A 291 9.04 -11.47 -1.95
CA GLU A 291 10.29 -11.36 -2.69
C GLU A 291 11.01 -10.05 -2.38
N PHE A 292 10.30 -8.91 -2.38
CA PHE A 292 10.88 -7.61 -1.99
C PHE A 292 11.44 -7.63 -0.57
N ARG A 293 10.66 -8.10 0.42
CA ARG A 293 11.13 -8.18 1.81
C ARG A 293 12.37 -9.05 1.94
N ASN A 294 12.44 -10.18 1.23
CA ASN A 294 13.62 -11.04 1.25
C ASN A 294 14.82 -10.37 0.57
N MET A 295 14.61 -9.63 -0.51
CA MET A 295 15.67 -8.86 -1.17
C MET A 295 16.25 -7.79 -0.23
N ILE A 296 15.41 -7.10 0.55
CA ILE A 296 15.85 -6.11 1.54
C ILE A 296 16.60 -6.81 2.69
N ALA A 297 16.02 -7.85 3.27
CA ALA A 297 16.59 -8.55 4.44
C ALA A 297 17.96 -9.19 4.17
N HIS A 298 18.19 -9.67 2.94
CA HIS A 298 19.46 -10.29 2.56
C HIS A 298 20.51 -9.28 2.06
N GLY A 299 20.20 -7.97 2.07
CA GLY A 299 21.16 -6.91 1.71
C GLY A 299 21.77 -7.15 0.34
N ARG A 300 20.95 -7.10 -0.72
CA ARG A 300 21.37 -7.50 -2.07
C ARG A 300 22.69 -6.83 -2.46
N SER A 301 23.74 -7.62 -2.65
CA SER A 301 25.06 -7.18 -3.12
C SER A 301 25.07 -6.71 -4.58
N SER A 302 23.95 -6.82 -5.29
CA SER A 302 23.76 -6.44 -6.69
C SER A 302 22.80 -5.26 -6.88
N LEU A 303 22.84 -4.28 -5.98
CA LEU A 303 22.09 -3.01 -6.13
C LEU A 303 22.66 -2.14 -7.25
N TYR A 304 23.95 -2.28 -7.55
CA TYR A 304 24.59 -1.58 -8.65
C TYR A 304 24.07 -2.12 -9.99
N GLU A 305 23.41 -1.25 -10.75
CA GLU A 305 23.00 -1.53 -12.13
C GLU A 305 23.85 -0.68 -13.08
N PRO A 306 24.55 -1.28 -14.07
CA PRO A 306 25.41 -0.54 -14.99
C PRO A 306 24.63 0.31 -16.00
N LYS A 307 23.31 0.12 -16.07
CA LYS A 307 22.38 0.85 -16.93
C LYS A 307 21.23 1.33 -16.06
N ALA A 308 20.89 2.62 -16.16
CA ALA A 308 19.70 3.19 -15.54
C ALA A 308 18.63 3.46 -16.59
N VAL A 309 17.35 3.39 -16.20
CA VAL A 309 16.21 3.75 -17.05
C VAL A 309 15.37 4.79 -16.34
N PHE A 310 14.67 5.62 -17.11
CA PHE A 310 13.74 6.62 -16.59
C PHE A 310 12.51 5.96 -15.93
N PRO A 311 11.96 6.56 -14.85
CA PRO A 311 12.50 7.73 -14.15
C PRO A 311 13.81 7.39 -13.42
N LEU A 312 14.78 8.29 -13.50
CA LEU A 312 16.09 8.10 -12.87
C LEU A 312 15.92 8.20 -11.36
N LYS A 313 16.30 7.13 -10.66
CA LYS A 313 16.24 7.09 -9.21
C LYS A 313 17.47 7.77 -8.60
N PRO A 314 17.30 8.57 -7.55
CA PRO A 314 18.43 9.23 -6.87
C PRO A 314 19.31 8.24 -6.10
N PHE A 315 18.77 7.06 -5.74
CA PHE A 315 19.50 5.99 -5.05
C PHE A 315 19.22 4.63 -5.70
N PHE A 316 20.09 3.65 -5.43
CA PHE A 316 19.81 2.26 -5.80
C PHE A 316 18.64 1.73 -4.96
N SER A 317 17.44 1.70 -5.54
CA SER A 317 16.25 1.17 -4.91
C SER A 317 15.95 -0.25 -5.40
N LEU A 318 15.49 -1.11 -4.49
CA LEU A 318 15.01 -2.45 -4.83
C LEU A 318 13.64 -2.41 -5.50
N VAL A 319 12.87 -1.37 -5.20
CA VAL A 319 11.54 -1.15 -5.74
C VAL A 319 11.66 -0.60 -7.14
N ARG A 320 10.95 -1.20 -8.10
CA ARG A 320 11.02 -0.81 -9.50
C ARG A 320 10.10 0.36 -9.85
N ASP A 321 8.98 0.47 -9.13
CA ASP A 321 7.84 1.31 -9.48
C ASP A 321 7.21 1.91 -8.21
N GLU A 322 6.81 3.18 -8.25
CA GLU A 322 6.14 3.87 -7.13
C GLU A 322 4.80 3.22 -6.79
N ASP A 323 4.11 2.68 -7.80
CA ASP A 323 2.84 1.96 -7.67
C ASP A 323 2.92 0.78 -6.67
N GLU A 324 4.13 0.23 -6.43
CA GLU A 324 4.33 -0.87 -5.47
C GLU A 324 4.15 -0.41 -4.02
N VAL A 325 4.54 0.82 -3.67
CA VAL A 325 4.39 1.35 -2.31
C VAL A 325 2.92 1.56 -2.00
N GLU A 326 2.18 2.17 -2.93
CA GLU A 326 0.75 2.38 -2.78
C GLU A 326 0.00 1.03 -2.68
N SER A 327 0.36 0.06 -3.51
CA SER A 327 -0.24 -1.27 -3.50
C SER A 327 -0.09 -1.99 -2.15
N ILE A 328 1.12 -2.00 -1.56
CA ILE A 328 1.30 -2.65 -0.25
C ILE A 328 0.65 -1.85 0.89
N LYS A 329 0.65 -0.52 0.80
CA LYS A 329 -0.04 0.35 1.76
C LYS A 329 -1.53 0.03 1.81
N ILE A 330 -2.20 -0.01 0.66
CA ILE A 330 -3.63 -0.32 0.57
C ILE A 330 -3.89 -1.76 1.01
N ALA A 331 -3.06 -2.72 0.56
CA ALA A 331 -3.24 -4.12 0.95
C ALA A 331 -3.12 -4.33 2.46
N THR A 332 -2.17 -3.67 3.12
CA THR A 332 -2.00 -3.74 4.58
C THR A 332 -3.08 -2.96 5.32
N ALA A 333 -3.51 -1.80 4.83
CA ALA A 333 -4.66 -1.06 5.36
C ALA A 333 -5.92 -1.93 5.34
N ARG A 334 -6.20 -2.58 4.21
CA ARG A 334 -7.32 -3.51 4.07
C ARG A 334 -7.19 -4.71 5.00
N THR A 335 -5.99 -5.25 5.17
CA THR A 335 -5.77 -6.38 6.10
C THR A 335 -6.07 -5.97 7.55
N ILE A 336 -5.66 -4.75 7.97
CA ILE A 336 -6.02 -4.18 9.27
C ILE A 336 -7.54 -4.00 9.38
N ALA A 337 -8.17 -3.40 8.36
CA ALA A 337 -9.61 -3.16 8.34
C ALA A 337 -10.40 -4.48 8.48
N ALA A 338 -10.07 -5.50 7.68
CA ALA A 338 -10.72 -6.80 7.72
C ALA A 338 -10.53 -7.51 9.08
N PHE A 339 -9.32 -7.47 9.66
CA PHE A 339 -9.08 -7.97 11.01
C PHE A 339 -9.96 -7.28 12.07
N LEU A 340 -10.17 -5.97 11.89
CA LEU A 340 -11.03 -5.14 12.74
C LEU A 340 -12.51 -5.18 12.32
N GLY A 341 -12.89 -5.93 11.29
CA GLY A 341 -14.26 -5.99 10.78
C GLY A 341 -14.79 -4.65 10.25
N LEU A 342 -13.91 -3.78 9.78
CA LEU A 342 -14.21 -2.48 9.19
C LEU A 342 -14.33 -2.61 7.66
N LYS A 343 -15.10 -1.71 7.04
CA LYS A 343 -15.31 -1.66 5.59
C LYS A 343 -14.41 -0.66 4.87
N ILE A 344 -13.81 0.27 5.60
CA ILE A 344 -12.82 1.20 5.04
C ILE A 344 -11.71 0.43 4.31
N TRP A 345 -11.22 1.03 3.23
CA TRP A 345 -10.24 0.46 2.29
C TRP A 345 -10.77 -0.64 1.35
N GLU A 346 -12.06 -0.97 1.35
CA GLU A 346 -12.62 -1.96 0.41
C GLU A 346 -12.57 -1.49 -1.05
N VAL A 347 -12.90 -0.22 -1.31
CA VAL A 347 -12.92 0.34 -2.68
C VAL A 347 -11.50 0.41 -3.24
N GLU A 348 -10.56 0.89 -2.44
CA GLU A 348 -9.15 0.99 -2.78
C GLU A 348 -8.52 -0.40 -2.98
N TRP A 349 -8.89 -1.38 -2.14
CA TRP A 349 -8.48 -2.77 -2.29
C TRP A 349 -8.95 -3.37 -3.61
N ASP A 350 -10.22 -3.18 -3.95
CA ASP A 350 -10.78 -3.65 -5.22
C ASP A 350 -10.12 -2.96 -6.41
N TYR A 351 -9.79 -1.67 -6.29
CA TYR A 351 -9.07 -0.93 -7.32
C TYR A 351 -7.68 -1.52 -7.58
N ILE A 352 -6.88 -1.78 -6.52
CA ILE A 352 -5.55 -2.37 -6.72
C ILE A 352 -5.64 -3.79 -7.26
N LEU A 353 -6.58 -4.62 -6.78
CA LEU A 353 -6.79 -5.97 -7.30
C LEU A 353 -7.22 -5.97 -8.77
N ARG A 354 -7.99 -5.00 -9.24
CA ARG A 354 -8.35 -4.91 -10.67
C ARG A 354 -7.13 -4.60 -11.55
N ARG A 355 -6.16 -3.85 -11.03
CA ARG A 355 -4.91 -3.52 -11.73
C ARG A 355 -3.87 -4.65 -11.69
N GLU A 356 -3.97 -5.56 -10.72
CA GLU A 356 -3.11 -6.73 -10.65
C GLU A 356 -3.27 -7.63 -11.88
N LEU A 357 -2.12 -8.05 -12.42
CA LEU A 357 -2.04 -8.91 -13.60
C LEU A 357 -2.56 -10.32 -13.29
N PRO A 358 -3.15 -11.03 -14.27
CA PRO A 358 -3.47 -12.44 -14.11
C PRO A 358 -2.20 -13.24 -13.84
N THR A 359 -2.33 -14.35 -13.12
CA THR A 359 -1.18 -15.15 -12.68
C THR A 359 -0.40 -15.73 -13.85
N LEU A 360 0.91 -16.00 -13.64
CA LEU A 360 1.73 -16.67 -14.65
C LEU A 360 1.14 -18.03 -15.08
N LEU A 361 0.47 -18.73 -14.16
CA LEU A 361 -0.18 -20.01 -14.47
C LEU A 361 -1.35 -19.81 -15.44
N GLU A 362 -2.19 -18.80 -15.22
CA GLU A 362 -3.31 -18.46 -16.11
C GLU A 362 -2.80 -18.06 -17.50
N VAL A 363 -1.75 -17.24 -17.56
CA VAL A 363 -1.12 -16.85 -18.83
C VAL A 363 -0.51 -18.04 -19.55
N LYS A 364 0.22 -18.92 -18.86
CA LYS A 364 0.78 -20.14 -19.47
C LYS A 364 -0.31 -21.08 -19.98
N ARG A 365 -1.41 -21.23 -19.24
CA ARG A 365 -2.57 -22.02 -19.67
C ARG A 365 -3.21 -21.40 -20.92
N PHE A 366 -3.43 -20.10 -20.92
CA PHE A 366 -3.98 -19.35 -22.06
C PHE A 366 -3.16 -19.57 -23.35
N ILE A 367 -1.82 -19.50 -23.24
CA ILE A 367 -0.92 -19.73 -24.37
C ILE A 367 -0.94 -21.21 -24.80
N LYS A 368 -0.80 -22.14 -23.85
CA LYS A 368 -0.71 -23.59 -24.12
C LYS A 368 -1.98 -24.12 -24.78
N ASP A 369 -3.13 -23.68 -24.29
CA ASP A 369 -4.45 -24.10 -24.78
C ASP A 369 -4.90 -23.31 -26.01
N LYS A 370 -4.04 -22.39 -26.50
CA LYS A 370 -4.25 -21.57 -27.69
C LYS A 370 -5.56 -20.78 -27.68
N ILE A 371 -5.97 -20.30 -26.52
CA ILE A 371 -7.25 -19.59 -26.35
C ILE A 371 -7.31 -18.35 -27.26
N TYR A 372 -6.17 -17.70 -27.49
CA TYR A 372 -6.04 -16.56 -28.40
C TYR A 372 -6.47 -16.83 -29.85
N GLU A 373 -6.47 -18.08 -30.34
CA GLU A 373 -6.91 -18.40 -31.71
C GLU A 373 -8.43 -18.24 -31.89
N GLN A 374 -9.19 -18.31 -30.78
CA GLN A 374 -10.65 -18.27 -30.78
C GLN A 374 -11.21 -16.88 -30.50
N LEU A 375 -10.35 -15.92 -30.13
CA LEU A 375 -10.75 -14.58 -29.74
C LEU A 375 -10.79 -13.62 -30.92
N SER A 376 -11.79 -12.74 -30.91
CA SER A 376 -11.72 -11.54 -31.74
C SER A 376 -10.64 -10.59 -31.21
N ILE A 377 -10.16 -9.68 -32.07
CA ILE A 377 -9.18 -8.64 -31.68
C ILE A 377 -9.69 -7.85 -30.47
N THR A 378 -10.97 -7.48 -30.48
CA THR A 378 -11.60 -6.71 -29.40
C THR A 378 -11.67 -7.52 -28.11
N ASP A 379 -12.06 -8.80 -28.18
CA ASP A 379 -12.11 -9.66 -26.99
C ASP A 379 -10.71 -9.85 -26.36
N PHE A 380 -9.66 -9.96 -27.20
CA PHE A 380 -8.30 -10.08 -26.70
C PHE A 380 -7.78 -8.76 -26.10
N LEU A 381 -8.10 -7.61 -26.69
CA LEU A 381 -7.76 -6.30 -26.12
C LEU A 381 -8.43 -6.07 -24.75
N MET A 382 -9.68 -6.51 -24.60
CA MET A 382 -10.45 -6.37 -23.37
C MET A 382 -10.13 -7.44 -22.31
N GLY A 383 -9.29 -8.43 -22.64
CA GLY A 383 -8.93 -9.49 -21.70
C GLY A 383 -10.11 -10.39 -21.33
N LYS A 384 -11.04 -10.63 -22.26
CA LYS A 384 -12.29 -11.36 -21.97
C LYS A 384 -12.05 -12.75 -21.39
N GLU A 385 -11.00 -13.44 -21.83
CA GLU A 385 -10.61 -14.75 -21.32
C GLU A 385 -9.44 -14.62 -20.35
N ALA A 386 -9.69 -14.97 -19.09
CA ALA A 386 -8.71 -14.98 -18.00
C ALA A 386 -7.95 -13.65 -17.82
N GLU A 387 -8.52 -12.52 -18.25
CA GLU A 387 -7.91 -11.18 -18.16
C GLU A 387 -6.57 -11.04 -18.92
N VAL A 388 -6.30 -11.96 -19.85
CA VAL A 388 -5.06 -11.95 -20.63
C VAL A 388 -5.21 -11.03 -21.84
N THR A 389 -4.44 -9.95 -21.85
CA THR A 389 -4.37 -8.97 -22.96
C THR A 389 -3.01 -9.01 -23.66
N PRO A 390 -2.84 -8.37 -24.83
CA PRO A 390 -1.51 -8.21 -25.44
C PRO A 390 -0.48 -7.58 -24.48
N TYR A 391 -0.91 -6.60 -23.68
CA TYR A 391 -0.06 -5.97 -22.65
C TYR A 391 0.44 -6.98 -21.61
N VAL A 392 -0.45 -7.84 -21.10
CA VAL A 392 -0.10 -8.90 -20.13
C VAL A 392 0.94 -9.87 -20.72
N VAL A 393 0.70 -10.32 -21.95
CA VAL A 393 1.61 -11.24 -22.66
C VAL A 393 2.99 -10.58 -22.85
N THR A 394 3.02 -9.32 -23.26
CA THR A 394 4.27 -8.53 -23.37
C THR A 394 4.98 -8.36 -22.04
N ARG A 395 4.25 -8.05 -20.97
CA ARG A 395 4.85 -7.88 -19.63
C ARG A 395 5.56 -9.16 -19.18
N TYR A 396 4.89 -10.30 -19.28
CA TYR A 396 5.48 -11.60 -18.92
C TYR A 396 6.65 -12.01 -19.81
N PHE A 397 6.65 -11.61 -21.08
CA PHE A 397 7.78 -11.81 -21.99
C PHE A 397 8.99 -10.96 -21.59
N LEU A 398 8.79 -9.67 -21.30
CA LEU A 398 9.84 -8.76 -20.85
C LEU A 398 10.45 -9.19 -19.49
N GLU A 399 9.64 -9.81 -18.62
CA GLU A 399 10.10 -10.44 -17.38
C GLU A 399 10.80 -11.80 -17.60
N LYS A 400 10.94 -12.25 -18.85
CA LYS A 400 11.57 -13.54 -19.24
C LYS A 400 10.86 -14.77 -18.67
N LYS A 401 9.57 -14.65 -18.36
CA LYS A 401 8.72 -15.74 -17.82
C LYS A 401 8.04 -16.58 -18.90
N ILE A 402 8.00 -16.08 -20.14
CA ILE A 402 7.56 -16.81 -21.34
C ILE A 402 8.60 -16.69 -22.46
N SER A 403 8.63 -17.65 -23.39
CA SER A 403 9.61 -17.69 -24.47
C SER A 403 9.26 -16.74 -25.62
N LEU A 404 10.25 -16.38 -26.44
CA LEU A 404 10.00 -15.59 -27.67
C LEU A 404 9.07 -16.32 -28.65
N SER A 405 9.17 -17.65 -28.73
CA SER A 405 8.30 -18.45 -29.59
C SER A 405 6.84 -18.34 -29.14
N ASP A 406 6.59 -18.51 -27.84
CA ASP A 406 5.24 -18.39 -27.27
C ASP A 406 4.68 -16.98 -27.46
N TYR A 407 5.53 -15.98 -27.24
CA TYR A 407 5.20 -14.57 -27.43
C TYR A 407 4.81 -14.24 -28.87
N GLU A 408 5.64 -14.66 -29.84
CA GLU A 408 5.42 -14.43 -31.26
C GLU A 408 4.13 -15.11 -31.73
N VAL A 409 3.93 -16.40 -31.41
CA VAL A 409 2.74 -17.15 -31.86
C VAL A 409 1.47 -16.53 -31.29
N THR A 410 1.47 -16.15 -30.01
CA THR A 410 0.29 -15.57 -29.33
C THR A 410 -0.12 -14.23 -29.94
N LEU A 411 0.85 -13.37 -30.30
CA LEU A 411 0.57 -12.02 -30.79
C LEU A 411 0.53 -11.90 -32.32
N SER A 412 0.94 -12.93 -33.07
CA SER A 412 1.03 -12.89 -34.53
C SER A 412 -0.30 -12.54 -35.18
N ASN A 413 -1.38 -13.27 -34.86
CA ASN A 413 -2.69 -13.03 -35.47
C ASN A 413 -3.21 -11.63 -35.12
N PHE A 414 -3.06 -11.23 -33.85
CA PHE A 414 -3.42 -9.90 -33.37
C PHE A 414 -2.72 -8.80 -34.17
N LEU A 415 -1.40 -8.86 -34.35
CA LEU A 415 -0.64 -7.82 -35.07
C LEU A 415 -0.89 -7.83 -36.59
N LEU A 416 -1.08 -9.01 -37.19
CA LEU A 416 -1.34 -9.13 -38.63
C LEU A 416 -2.70 -8.54 -39.01
N THR A 417 -3.71 -8.72 -38.13
CA THR A 417 -5.11 -8.33 -38.41
C THR A 417 -5.49 -6.97 -37.84
N SER A 418 -4.81 -6.50 -36.79
CA SER A 418 -5.14 -5.22 -36.15
C SER A 418 -4.81 -4.01 -37.02
N LYS A 419 -5.59 -2.94 -36.82
CA LYS A 419 -5.28 -1.60 -37.29
C LYS A 419 -4.93 -0.74 -36.07
N ALA A 420 -3.80 -0.06 -36.14
CA ALA A 420 -3.38 0.84 -35.08
C ALA A 420 -4.32 2.06 -35.03
N SER A 421 -4.71 2.45 -33.82
CA SER A 421 -5.60 3.57 -33.49
C SER A 421 -5.12 4.21 -32.18
N ALA A 422 -5.61 5.40 -31.87
CA ALA A 422 -5.29 6.07 -30.59
C ALA A 422 -5.73 5.26 -29.36
N GLU A 423 -6.73 4.38 -29.50
CA GLU A 423 -7.29 3.59 -28.39
C GLU A 423 -6.48 2.31 -28.10
N ASN A 424 -5.83 1.73 -29.10
CA ASN A 424 -5.12 0.45 -28.98
C ASN A 424 -3.60 0.55 -29.17
N VAL A 425 -3.07 1.75 -29.36
CA VAL A 425 -1.63 1.98 -29.60
C VAL A 425 -0.77 1.47 -28.44
N SER A 426 -1.20 1.59 -27.18
CA SER A 426 -0.50 1.08 -26.00
C SER A 426 -0.31 -0.44 -26.05
N ALA A 427 -1.31 -1.16 -26.55
CA ALA A 427 -1.28 -2.62 -26.69
C ALA A 427 -0.51 -3.10 -27.94
N ILE A 428 -0.26 -2.23 -28.93
CA ILE A 428 0.40 -2.60 -30.19
C ILE A 428 1.88 -2.20 -30.19
N LEU A 429 2.23 -1.04 -29.65
CA LEU A 429 3.53 -0.41 -29.89
C LEU A 429 4.69 -1.29 -29.40
N TYR A 430 4.66 -1.73 -28.13
CA TYR A 430 5.70 -2.60 -27.58
C TYR A 430 5.81 -3.93 -28.34
N PRO A 431 4.71 -4.68 -28.58
CA PRO A 431 4.77 -5.87 -29.43
C PRO A 431 5.36 -5.64 -30.81
N ALA A 432 4.91 -4.60 -31.50
CA ALA A 432 5.37 -4.30 -32.85
C ALA A 432 6.87 -3.93 -32.86
N VAL A 433 7.36 -3.17 -31.88
CA VAL A 433 8.78 -2.86 -31.75
C VAL A 433 9.61 -4.13 -31.52
N ILE A 434 9.17 -5.00 -30.62
CA ILE A 434 9.87 -6.25 -30.28
C ILE A 434 9.89 -7.22 -31.48
N LEU A 435 8.76 -7.35 -32.18
CA LEU A 435 8.60 -8.31 -33.29
C LEU A 435 8.96 -7.73 -34.66
N ALA A 436 9.45 -6.48 -34.73
CA ALA A 436 9.94 -5.89 -35.98
C ALA A 436 11.15 -6.63 -36.57
N ASP A 437 11.87 -7.40 -35.75
CA ASP A 437 12.99 -8.26 -36.16
C ASP A 437 12.66 -9.76 -36.07
N SER A 438 11.36 -10.12 -36.07
CA SER A 438 10.93 -11.52 -36.15
C SER A 438 11.48 -12.21 -37.41
N LYS A 439 11.70 -13.53 -37.31
CA LYS A 439 12.07 -14.37 -38.45
C LYS A 439 10.91 -14.59 -39.43
N ASN A 440 9.68 -14.30 -39.02
CA ASN A 440 8.52 -14.32 -39.90
C ASN A 440 8.46 -13.01 -40.68
N ASP A 441 8.83 -13.06 -41.97
CA ASP A 441 8.93 -11.87 -42.84
C ASP A 441 7.62 -11.08 -42.92
N LEU A 442 6.47 -11.78 -42.97
CA LEU A 442 5.16 -11.12 -43.05
C LEU A 442 4.87 -10.35 -41.77
N LEU A 443 5.10 -10.98 -40.62
CA LEU A 443 4.91 -10.37 -39.30
C LEU A 443 5.88 -9.20 -39.10
N SER A 444 7.17 -9.41 -39.36
CA SER A 444 8.21 -8.38 -39.26
C SER A 444 7.85 -7.16 -40.10
N LYS A 445 7.50 -7.35 -41.38
CA LYS A 445 7.10 -6.25 -42.27
C LYS A 445 5.88 -5.49 -41.72
N LYS A 446 4.86 -6.21 -41.26
CA LYS A 446 3.64 -5.61 -40.70
C LYS A 446 3.93 -4.78 -39.44
N CYS A 447 4.76 -5.31 -38.53
CA CYS A 447 5.18 -4.61 -37.33
C CYS A 447 5.93 -3.31 -37.66
N ARG A 448 6.84 -3.34 -38.64
CA ARG A 448 7.57 -2.15 -39.12
C ARG A 448 6.63 -1.09 -39.70
N GLU A 449 5.63 -1.52 -40.49
CA GLU A 449 4.59 -0.64 -41.02
C GLU A 449 3.75 0.00 -39.90
N MET A 450 3.35 -0.78 -38.89
CA MET A 450 2.59 -0.29 -37.73
C MET A 450 3.36 0.76 -36.95
N VAL A 451 4.63 0.49 -36.59
CA VAL A 451 5.47 1.44 -35.85
C VAL A 451 5.66 2.74 -36.65
N THR A 452 5.91 2.62 -37.95
CA THR A 452 6.05 3.77 -38.85
C THR A 452 4.76 4.59 -38.90
N PHE A 453 3.61 3.94 -39.03
CA PHE A 453 2.30 4.58 -39.06
C PHE A 453 1.97 5.29 -37.74
N ILE A 454 2.16 4.61 -36.61
CA ILE A 454 1.93 5.16 -35.26
C ILE A 454 2.74 6.45 -35.07
N ARG A 455 4.00 6.46 -35.51
CA ARG A 455 4.84 7.66 -35.47
C ARG A 455 4.36 8.76 -36.41
N GLN A 456 3.98 8.44 -37.65
CA GLN A 456 3.44 9.43 -38.59
C GLN A 456 2.16 10.10 -38.06
N LYS A 457 1.34 9.36 -37.30
CA LYS A 457 0.15 9.89 -36.64
C LYS A 457 0.44 10.79 -35.44
N LYS A 458 1.71 10.88 -35.01
CA LYS A 458 2.14 11.69 -33.86
C LYS A 458 1.32 11.40 -32.60
N TRP A 459 1.07 10.13 -32.32
CA TRP A 459 0.59 9.72 -30.99
C TRP A 459 1.72 9.80 -29.93
N GLU A 460 2.62 10.79 -30.11
CA GLU A 460 3.82 11.11 -29.33
C GLU A 460 3.48 11.55 -27.90
N GLU A 461 2.32 12.18 -27.69
CA GLU A 461 1.85 12.61 -26.37
C GLU A 461 1.66 11.42 -25.40
N GLN A 462 1.56 10.20 -25.92
CA GLN A 462 1.36 8.99 -25.12
C GLN A 462 2.64 8.16 -24.91
N PHE A 463 3.67 8.32 -25.76
CA PHE A 463 4.88 7.46 -25.70
C PHE A 463 6.15 8.17 -26.16
N ASN A 464 7.21 8.08 -25.35
CA ASN A 464 8.56 8.46 -25.78
C ASN A 464 9.25 7.27 -26.46
N TYR A 465 9.34 7.32 -27.80
CA TYR A 465 9.96 6.27 -28.61
C TYR A 465 11.41 5.93 -28.21
N ARG A 466 12.19 6.91 -27.72
CA ARG A 466 13.57 6.69 -27.27
C ARG A 466 13.60 5.95 -25.94
N ASP A 467 12.64 6.19 -25.06
CA ASP A 467 12.56 5.52 -23.77
C ASP A 467 12.18 4.05 -23.94
N ILE A 468 11.36 3.71 -24.94
CA ILE A 468 11.08 2.31 -25.31
C ILE A 468 12.37 1.58 -25.67
N LEU A 469 13.20 2.16 -26.55
CA LEU A 469 14.48 1.55 -26.94
C LEU A 469 15.42 1.39 -25.73
N LYS A 470 15.59 2.46 -24.92
CA LYS A 470 16.43 2.42 -23.72
C LYS A 470 15.96 1.39 -22.70
N TYR A 471 14.65 1.25 -22.51
CA TYR A 471 14.07 0.26 -21.61
C TYR A 471 14.31 -1.17 -22.10
N LEU A 472 14.14 -1.42 -23.40
CA LEU A 472 14.48 -2.72 -23.98
C LEU A 472 15.99 -3.01 -23.85
N ASP A 473 16.85 -2.03 -24.12
CA ASP A 473 18.30 -2.16 -23.98
C ASP A 473 18.73 -2.44 -22.52
N TYR A 474 18.03 -1.88 -21.54
CA TYR A 474 18.20 -2.19 -20.13
C TYR A 474 17.85 -3.64 -19.81
N LEU A 475 16.80 -4.18 -20.43
CA LEU A 475 16.43 -5.60 -20.36
C LEU A 475 17.36 -6.53 -21.16
N ASN A 476 18.38 -5.96 -21.82
CA ASN A 476 19.30 -6.60 -22.77
C ASN A 476 18.60 -7.16 -24.01
N MET A 477 17.62 -6.39 -24.50
CA MET A 477 16.89 -6.63 -25.74
C MET A 477 17.11 -5.44 -26.67
N THR A 478 17.81 -5.63 -27.77
CA THR A 478 18.08 -4.52 -28.72
C THR A 478 17.44 -4.85 -30.07
N PRO A 479 16.23 -4.32 -30.36
CA PRO A 479 15.62 -4.48 -31.68
C PRO A 479 16.42 -3.67 -32.70
N LYS A 480 17.15 -4.36 -33.57
CA LYS A 480 18.10 -3.79 -34.54
C LYS A 480 17.39 -2.84 -35.50
N TRP A 481 16.25 -3.26 -36.04
CA TRP A 481 15.50 -2.41 -36.97
C TRP A 481 15.01 -1.13 -36.28
N TYR A 482 14.47 -1.24 -35.07
CA TYR A 482 13.93 -0.09 -34.35
C TYR A 482 15.03 0.90 -33.98
N HIS A 483 16.21 0.41 -33.57
CA HIS A 483 17.39 1.23 -33.34
C HIS A 483 17.79 2.03 -34.60
N SER A 484 17.89 1.37 -35.77
CA SER A 484 18.16 2.06 -37.04
C SER A 484 17.06 3.06 -37.42
N PHE A 485 15.79 2.65 -37.29
CA PHE A 485 14.62 3.49 -37.58
C PHE A 485 14.58 4.78 -36.75
N LEU A 486 15.08 4.76 -35.51
CA LEU A 486 15.19 5.97 -34.70
C LEU A 486 16.38 6.86 -35.09
N ASN A 487 17.48 6.27 -35.58
CA ASN A 487 18.70 6.99 -35.97
C ASN A 487 18.65 7.59 -37.38
N ASP A 488 17.86 7.04 -38.28
CA ASP A 488 17.70 7.52 -39.67
C ASP A 488 16.92 8.85 -39.78
N ILE A 489 16.61 9.50 -38.66
CA ILE A 489 15.76 10.68 -38.60
C ILE A 489 16.52 11.84 -37.96
N PRO A 490 16.70 12.97 -38.68
CA PRO A 490 17.51 14.08 -38.20
C PRO A 490 16.96 14.64 -36.89
N SER A 491 17.85 14.81 -35.90
CA SER A 491 17.56 15.48 -34.64
C SER A 491 17.13 16.93 -34.93
N LYS A 492 15.84 17.23 -34.78
CA LYS A 492 15.37 18.63 -34.81
C LYS A 492 15.79 19.46 -33.58
N ASN A 493 16.47 18.86 -32.59
CA ASN A 493 16.84 19.52 -31.33
C ASN A 493 18.36 19.55 -31.11
N ASN A 494 19.12 20.13 -32.05
CA ASN A 494 20.47 20.66 -31.77
C ASN A 494 20.43 22.20 -31.78
N GLN A 495 19.46 22.78 -31.07
CA GLN A 495 19.53 24.16 -30.60
C GLN A 495 19.11 24.17 -29.14
N LEU A 496 20.10 24.00 -28.26
CA LEU A 496 20.15 24.57 -26.91
C LEU A 496 21.61 24.97 -26.67
#